data_AF-A0A2A7A2K7-F1
#
_entry.id   AF-A0A2A7A2K7-F1
#
_cell.length_a   1.000
_cell.length_b   1.000
_cell.length_c   1.000
_cell.angle_alpha   90.00
_cell.angle_beta   90.00
_cell.angle_gamma   90.00
#
_symmetry.space_group_name_H-M   'P 1'
#
loop_
_entity.id
_entity.type
_entity.pdbx_description
1 polymer ?
#
loop_
_entity_poly.entity_id
_entity_poly.type
_entity_poly.pdbx_seq_one_letter_code
_entity_poly.pdbx_strand_id
1 'polypeptide(L)'
;MINLKIDPEFQSQIPPLTDDEFKQLEENILKEGKLLSPLIVWNNTLVDGHNRYAILQKHPEIYFSTMPLRFENREEAIAWICRNQLGRRNLSPEQKRYLLGKQYEAEKKAAKIFRGNQYTLAKKSGGDHGDNHHSGKKTCDRIAEENGVSRASVLRASHYTRGIDIADNLSPGIKQKVFS
;
A
#
# COMPACT_ATOMS: atom_id res chain seq x y z
N MET A 1 10.42 8.92 -23.88
CA MET A 1 9.32 8.33 -23.08
C MET A 1 9.90 7.92 -21.73
N ILE A 2 9.25 8.27 -20.62
CA ILE A 2 9.75 7.91 -19.29
C ILE A 2 9.46 6.43 -19.06
N ASN A 3 10.50 5.62 -18.85
CA ASN A 3 10.35 4.22 -18.47
C ASN A 3 10.35 4.11 -16.94
N LEU A 4 9.16 3.93 -16.36
CA LEU A 4 8.96 3.75 -14.93
C LEU A 4 9.24 2.30 -14.53
N LYS A 5 9.91 2.13 -13.39
CA LYS A 5 10.18 0.81 -12.80
C LYS A 5 8.90 0.30 -12.14
N ILE A 6 8.54 -0.95 -12.40
CA ILE A 6 7.45 -1.63 -11.70
C ILE A 6 8.02 -2.40 -10.53
N ASP A 7 7.44 -2.14 -9.36
CA ASP A 7 7.73 -2.88 -8.17
C ASP A 7 6.64 -3.93 -7.93
N PRO A 8 6.97 -5.24 -7.96
CA PRO A 8 5.97 -6.29 -7.81
C PRO A 8 5.21 -6.22 -6.49
N GLU A 9 5.84 -5.78 -5.39
CA GLU A 9 5.16 -5.69 -4.11
C GLU A 9 4.17 -4.54 -4.11
N PHE A 10 4.52 -3.39 -4.70
CA PHE A 10 3.62 -2.24 -4.81
C PHE A 10 2.43 -2.58 -5.68
N GLN A 11 2.68 -3.16 -6.86
CA GLN A 11 1.64 -3.61 -7.78
C GLN A 11 0.68 -4.60 -7.11
N SER A 12 1.23 -5.55 -6.33
CA SER A 12 0.41 -6.56 -5.66
C SER A 12 -0.51 -6.01 -4.55
N GLN A 13 -0.35 -4.76 -4.10
CA GLN A 13 -1.29 -4.14 -3.15
C GLN A 13 -2.49 -3.48 -3.84
N ILE A 14 -2.53 -3.48 -5.17
CA ILE A 14 -3.62 -2.94 -5.95
C ILE A 14 -4.48 -4.12 -6.43
N PRO A 15 -5.79 -4.15 -6.10
CA PRO A 15 -6.70 -5.12 -6.70
C PRO A 15 -6.59 -5.04 -8.24
N PRO A 16 -6.40 -6.18 -8.93
CA PRO A 16 -6.41 -6.19 -10.38
C PRO A 16 -7.81 -5.81 -10.87
N LEU A 17 -7.87 -5.22 -12.06
CA LEU A 17 -9.14 -5.03 -12.74
C LEU A 17 -9.52 -6.32 -13.45
N THR A 18 -10.82 -6.57 -13.54
CA THR A 18 -11.36 -7.53 -14.50
C THR A 18 -11.03 -7.08 -15.92
N ASP A 19 -11.06 -8.01 -16.89
CA ASP A 19 -10.77 -7.69 -18.30
C ASP A 19 -11.70 -6.60 -18.84
N ASP A 20 -12.97 -6.61 -18.44
CA ASP A 20 -13.96 -5.62 -18.88
C ASP A 20 -13.72 -4.25 -18.22
N GLU A 21 -13.39 -4.20 -16.93
CA GLU A 21 -12.97 -2.94 -16.27
C GLU A 21 -11.69 -2.37 -16.89
N PHE A 22 -10.75 -3.25 -17.26
CA PHE A 22 -9.51 -2.84 -17.91
C PHE A 22 -9.77 -2.26 -19.30
N LYS A 23 -10.58 -2.93 -20.13
CA LYS A 23 -11.00 -2.41 -21.45
C LYS A 23 -11.74 -1.08 -21.32
N GLN A 24 -12.67 -0.97 -20.37
CA GLN A 24 -13.40 0.27 -20.15
C GLN A 24 -12.46 1.42 -19.75
N LEU A 25 -11.45 1.13 -18.92
CA LEU A 25 -10.41 2.11 -18.58
C LEU A 25 -9.59 2.52 -19.81
N GLU A 26 -9.23 1.56 -20.66
CA GLU A 26 -8.49 1.79 -21.91
C GLU A 26 -9.29 2.68 -22.88
N GLU A 27 -10.56 2.37 -23.12
CA GLU A 27 -11.46 3.19 -23.93
C GLU A 27 -11.60 4.62 -23.38
N ASN A 28 -11.73 4.77 -22.07
CA ASN A 28 -11.83 6.08 -21.42
C ASN A 28 -10.56 6.91 -21.64
N ILE A 29 -9.37 6.29 -21.52
CA ILE A 29 -8.09 6.97 -21.76
C ILE A 29 -7.95 7.38 -23.22
N LEU A 30 -8.31 6.49 -24.15
CA LEU A 30 -8.24 6.74 -25.59
C LEU A 30 -9.18 7.85 -26.02
N LYS A 31 -10.43 7.85 -25.51
CA LYS A 31 -11.43 8.87 -25.81
C LYS A 31 -10.98 10.26 -25.40
N GLU A 32 -10.34 10.39 -24.24
CA GLU A 32 -9.84 11.69 -23.77
C GLU A 32 -8.50 12.10 -24.42
N GLY A 33 -7.76 11.14 -24.99
CA GLY A 33 -6.46 11.38 -25.62
C GLY A 33 -5.36 11.85 -24.66
N LYS A 34 -5.62 11.83 -23.35
CA LYS A 34 -4.68 12.22 -22.29
C LYS A 34 -5.00 11.54 -20.98
N LEU A 35 -3.99 11.38 -20.14
CA LEU A 35 -4.20 10.92 -18.77
C LEU A 35 -4.66 12.07 -17.86
N LEU A 36 -5.88 11.98 -17.31
CA LEU A 36 -6.43 13.04 -16.44
C LEU A 36 -5.75 13.12 -15.08
N SER A 37 -5.47 11.97 -14.47
CA SER A 37 -4.80 11.89 -13.18
C SER A 37 -3.35 11.43 -13.38
N PRO A 38 -2.35 12.08 -12.78
CA PRO A 38 -0.96 11.70 -12.94
C PRO A 38 -0.68 10.28 -12.40
N LEU A 39 0.40 9.68 -12.88
CA LEU A 39 0.97 8.47 -12.28
C LEU A 39 1.78 8.85 -11.04
N ILE A 40 1.61 8.13 -9.94
CA ILE A 40 2.33 8.43 -8.70
C ILE A 40 3.65 7.68 -8.70
N VAL A 41 4.76 8.38 -8.44
CA VAL A 41 6.10 7.80 -8.54
C VAL A 41 6.97 8.12 -7.32
N TRP A 42 7.93 7.23 -7.03
CA TRP A 42 8.97 7.42 -6.02
C TRP A 42 10.30 6.92 -6.58
N ASN A 43 11.30 7.80 -6.73
CA ASN A 43 12.63 7.44 -7.28
C ASN A 43 12.56 6.65 -8.61
N ASN A 44 11.68 7.07 -9.53
CA ASN A 44 11.37 6.41 -10.80
C ASN A 44 10.64 5.05 -10.70
N THR A 45 10.20 4.66 -9.50
CA THR A 45 9.35 3.49 -9.28
C THR A 45 7.88 3.91 -9.27
N LEU A 46 7.03 3.16 -9.97
CA LEU A 46 5.59 3.40 -9.99
C LEU A 46 4.95 2.97 -8.67
N VAL A 47 4.25 3.89 -8.01
CA VAL A 47 3.59 3.69 -6.71
C VAL A 47 2.10 3.47 -6.89
N ASP A 48 1.45 4.30 -7.72
CA ASP A 48 0.04 4.13 -8.09
C ASP A 48 -0.19 4.47 -9.57
N GLY A 49 -1.23 3.85 -10.13
CA GLY A 49 -1.55 3.98 -11.56
C GLY A 49 -1.03 2.83 -12.41
N HIS A 50 -0.75 1.66 -11.82
CA HIS A 50 -0.25 0.46 -12.53
C HIS A 50 -1.10 0.06 -13.75
N ASN A 51 -2.43 0.01 -13.61
CA ASN A 51 -3.32 -0.32 -14.74
C ASN A 51 -3.26 0.75 -15.84
N ARG A 52 -3.24 2.03 -15.45
CA ARG A 52 -3.11 3.17 -16.38
C ARG A 52 -1.78 3.11 -17.12
N TYR A 53 -0.68 2.84 -16.42
CA TYR A 53 0.64 2.70 -17.02
C TYR A 53 0.71 1.52 -17.99
N ALA A 54 0.12 0.38 -17.65
CA ALA A 54 0.04 -0.78 -18.55
C ALA A 54 -0.69 -0.46 -19.87
N ILE A 55 -1.75 0.36 -19.82
CA ILE A 55 -2.45 0.87 -21.01
C ILE A 55 -1.53 1.81 -21.79
N LEU A 56 -0.88 2.76 -21.13
CA LEU A 56 0.02 3.73 -21.77
C LEU A 56 1.22 3.08 -22.47
N GLN A 57 1.68 1.91 -22.01
CA GLN A 57 2.71 1.14 -22.72
C GLN A 57 2.24 0.63 -24.10
N LYS A 58 0.93 0.44 -24.29
CA LYS A 58 0.34 0.04 -25.58
C LYS A 58 0.06 1.24 -26.50
N HIS A 59 -0.09 2.43 -25.92
CA HIS A 59 -0.46 3.67 -26.60
C HIS A 59 0.60 4.75 -26.39
N PRO A 60 1.80 4.60 -27.00
CA PRO A 60 2.94 5.49 -26.81
C PRO A 60 2.69 6.95 -27.21
N GLU A 61 1.67 7.21 -28.03
CA GLU A 61 1.23 8.54 -28.45
C GLU A 61 0.50 9.33 -27.36
N ILE A 62 0.02 8.65 -26.31
CA ILE A 62 -0.71 9.30 -25.22
C ILE A 62 0.26 9.88 -24.20
N TYR A 63 0.25 11.20 -24.09
CA TYR A 63 1.03 11.90 -23.08
C TYR A 63 0.44 11.72 -21.69
N PHE A 64 1.33 11.56 -20.70
CA PHE A 64 0.99 11.48 -19.30
C PHE A 64 1.96 12.29 -18.45
N SER A 65 1.49 12.70 -17.28
CA SER A 65 2.30 13.35 -16.26
C SER A 65 2.54 12.40 -15.08
N THR A 66 3.64 12.64 -14.37
CA THR A 66 3.96 11.93 -13.13
C THR A 66 3.91 12.91 -11.97
N MET A 67 3.42 12.45 -10.81
CA MET A 67 3.47 13.19 -9.56
C MET A 67 4.43 12.46 -8.59
N PRO A 68 5.63 13.02 -8.32
CA PRO A 68 6.55 12.41 -7.39
C PRO A 68 6.06 12.58 -5.95
N LEU A 69 6.09 11.50 -5.18
CA LEU A 69 5.96 11.52 -3.73
C LEU A 69 7.28 11.10 -3.08
N ARG A 70 7.55 11.67 -1.90
CA ARG A 70 8.70 11.31 -1.08
C ARG A 70 8.26 10.31 -0.03
N PHE A 71 8.99 9.20 0.03
CA PHE A 71 8.90 8.21 1.09
C PHE A 71 10.31 7.99 1.63
N GLU A 72 10.43 7.86 2.95
CA GLU A 72 11.67 7.56 3.65
C GLU A 72 12.15 6.14 3.36
N ASN A 73 11.20 5.23 3.20
CA ASN A 73 11.46 3.82 2.91
C ASN A 73 10.31 3.18 2.13
N ARG A 74 10.55 1.94 1.73
CA ARG A 74 9.62 1.12 0.95
C ARG A 74 8.32 0.84 1.71
N GLU A 75 8.42 0.63 3.01
CA GLU A 75 7.29 0.32 3.87
C GLU A 75 6.32 1.50 3.98
N GLU A 76 6.83 2.72 4.00
CA GLU A 76 6.00 3.93 3.95
C GLU A 76 5.25 4.04 2.62
N ALA A 77 5.91 3.72 1.49
CA ALA A 77 5.25 3.67 0.19
C ALA A 77 4.13 2.61 0.17
N ILE A 78 4.35 1.42 0.73
CA ILE A 78 3.32 0.37 0.84
C ILE A 78 2.15 0.83 1.71
N ALA A 79 2.42 1.44 2.87
CA ALA A 79 1.38 1.98 3.74
C ALA A 79 0.54 3.04 3.01
N TRP A 80 1.20 3.91 2.24
CA TRP A 80 0.52 4.90 1.41
C TRP A 80 -0.36 4.26 0.35
N ILE A 81 0.12 3.23 -0.38
CA ILE A 81 -0.66 2.52 -1.40
C ILE A 81 -1.91 1.91 -0.77
N CYS A 82 -1.77 1.16 0.32
CA CYS A 82 -2.90 0.54 0.99
C CYS A 82 -3.93 1.59 1.46
N ARG A 83 -3.47 2.69 2.05
CA ARG A 83 -4.34 3.79 2.49
C ARG A 83 -5.07 4.45 1.31
N ASN A 84 -4.38 4.69 0.20
CA ASN A 84 -4.99 5.25 -1.01
C ASN A 84 -6.07 4.31 -1.57
N GLN A 85 -5.80 3.00 -1.58
CA GLN A 85 -6.76 2.00 -2.03
C GLN A 85 -7.98 1.90 -1.10
N LEU A 86 -7.80 1.98 0.22
CA LEU A 86 -8.89 1.95 1.21
C LEU A 86 -9.88 3.12 1.06
N GLY A 87 -9.47 4.22 0.42
CA GLY A 87 -10.34 5.34 0.06
C GLY A 87 -11.31 5.03 -1.09
N ARG A 88 -11.15 3.90 -1.80
CA ARG A 88 -12.05 3.49 -2.88
C ARG A 88 -13.36 2.93 -2.32
N ARG A 89 -14.47 3.29 -2.95
CA ARG A 89 -15.82 2.88 -2.52
C ARG A 89 -16.22 1.48 -2.98
N ASN A 90 -15.53 0.92 -3.99
CA ASN A 90 -15.87 -0.34 -4.64
C ASN A 90 -15.02 -1.54 -4.17
N LEU A 91 -14.51 -1.51 -2.93
CA LEU A 91 -13.76 -2.63 -2.37
C LEU A 91 -14.69 -3.66 -1.72
N SER A 92 -14.43 -4.95 -1.97
CA SER A 92 -15.07 -6.02 -1.22
C SER A 92 -14.67 -5.97 0.26
N PRO A 93 -15.49 -6.52 1.19
CA PRO A 93 -15.12 -6.60 2.60
C PRO A 93 -13.78 -7.32 2.84
N GLU A 94 -13.46 -8.32 2.02
CA GLU A 94 -12.21 -9.10 2.10
C GLU A 94 -11.01 -8.30 1.62
N GLN A 95 -11.14 -7.60 0.48
CA GLN A 95 -10.11 -6.67 -0.01
C GLN A 95 -9.85 -5.57 1.02
N LYS A 96 -10.91 -4.95 1.57
CA LYS A 96 -10.79 -3.92 2.60
C LYS A 96 -10.08 -4.46 3.84
N ARG A 97 -10.41 -5.68 4.28
CA ARG A 97 -9.76 -6.34 5.41
C ARG A 97 -8.28 -6.60 5.14
N TYR A 98 -7.93 -7.14 3.96
CA TYR A 98 -6.54 -7.40 3.60
C TYR A 98 -5.71 -6.11 3.57
N LEU A 99 -6.22 -5.06 2.91
CA LEU A 99 -5.55 -3.76 2.78
C LEU A 99 -5.38 -3.07 4.14
N LEU A 100 -6.40 -3.14 5.01
CA LEU A 100 -6.32 -2.59 6.36
C LEU A 100 -5.21 -3.25 7.19
N GLY A 101 -5.12 -4.58 7.13
CA GLY A 101 -4.06 -5.32 7.80
C GLY A 101 -2.68 -5.00 7.21
N LYS A 102 -2.59 -4.85 5.88
CA LYS A 102 -1.35 -4.53 5.18
C LYS A 102 -0.85 -3.11 5.50
N GLN A 103 -1.74 -2.13 5.56
CA GLN A 103 -1.41 -0.77 6.03
C GLN A 103 -0.78 -0.82 7.41
N TYR A 104 -1.42 -1.53 8.36
CA TYR A 104 -0.90 -1.63 9.73
C TYR A 104 0.47 -2.30 9.81
N GLU A 105 0.68 -3.42 9.11
CA GLU A 105 1.97 -4.10 9.10
C GLU A 105 3.08 -3.23 8.49
N ALA A 106 2.78 -2.54 7.38
CA ALA A 106 3.71 -1.64 6.70
C ALA A 106 4.10 -0.46 7.59
N GLU A 107 3.13 0.22 8.20
CA GLU A 107 3.42 1.35 9.11
C GLU A 107 4.23 0.92 10.34
N LYS A 108 3.97 -0.28 10.88
CA LYS A 108 4.77 -0.82 11.98
C LYS A 108 6.20 -1.12 11.58
N LYS A 109 6.43 -1.64 10.37
CA LYS A 109 7.79 -1.89 9.87
C LYS A 109 8.51 -0.57 9.60
N ALA A 110 7.85 0.40 8.97
CA ALA A 110 8.40 1.75 8.75
C ALA A 110 8.82 2.41 10.07
N ALA A 111 7.95 2.35 11.10
CA ALA A 111 8.26 2.90 12.41
C ALA A 111 9.42 2.19 13.12
N LYS A 112 9.60 0.87 12.90
CA LYS A 112 10.75 0.12 13.43
C LYS A 112 12.06 0.46 12.72
N ILE A 113 12.01 0.67 11.41
CA ILE A 113 13.19 1.10 10.64
C ILE A 113 13.69 2.46 11.15
N PHE A 114 12.77 3.37 11.47
CA PHE A 114 13.11 4.68 12.02
C PHE A 114 13.61 4.61 13.48
N ARG A 115 13.13 3.65 14.27
CA ARG A 115 13.61 3.36 15.64
C ARG A 115 14.79 2.39 15.59
N GLY A 116 15.88 2.81 14.94
CA GLY A 116 17.10 2.03 14.73
C GLY A 116 17.54 1.23 15.96
N ASN A 117 18.05 0.02 15.70
CA ASN A 117 18.71 -0.93 16.60
C ASN A 117 18.81 -0.49 18.09
N GLN A 118 17.93 -1.02 18.92
CA GLN A 118 18.07 -0.95 20.39
C GLN A 118 19.34 -1.69 20.89
N TYR A 119 20.07 -2.37 20.01
CA TYR A 119 21.28 -3.16 20.30
C TYR A 119 22.61 -2.49 19.92
N THR A 120 22.61 -1.25 19.42
CA THR A 120 23.86 -0.49 19.27
C THR A 120 24.13 0.35 20.52
N LEU A 121 25.11 -0.13 21.29
CA LEU A 121 25.81 0.47 22.43
C LEU A 121 25.10 0.43 23.80
N ALA A 122 25.62 -0.48 24.63
CA ALA A 122 25.42 -0.51 26.07
C ALA A 122 25.79 0.82 26.74
N LYS A 123 24.87 1.33 27.57
CA LYS A 123 25.25 1.84 28.90
C LYS A 123 24.31 1.25 29.94
N LYS A 124 24.91 0.53 30.90
CA LYS A 124 24.32 0.23 32.20
C LYS A 124 23.84 1.54 32.82
N SER A 125 22.54 1.65 33.13
CA SER A 125 22.05 2.44 34.25
C SER A 125 20.54 2.27 34.40
N GLY A 126 20.14 1.79 35.59
CA GLY A 126 18.87 2.12 36.24
C GLY A 126 17.63 1.43 35.70
N GLY A 127 17.09 0.49 36.47
CA GLY A 127 15.68 0.16 36.37
C GLY A 127 14.87 1.38 36.78
N ASP A 128 13.98 1.82 35.89
CA ASP A 128 12.88 2.70 36.23
C ASP A 128 11.64 2.22 35.47
N HIS A 129 10.62 1.79 36.22
CA HIS A 129 9.31 1.46 35.70
C HIS A 129 8.45 2.74 35.75
N GLY A 130 8.93 3.78 35.07
CA GLY A 130 8.29 5.08 35.00
C GLY A 130 7.63 5.29 33.64
N ASP A 131 6.30 5.20 33.64
CA ASP A 131 5.37 5.84 32.71
C ASP A 131 5.65 5.74 31.20
N ASN A 132 4.89 4.86 30.53
CA ASN A 132 4.70 4.83 29.08
C ASN A 132 3.96 6.10 28.61
N HIS A 133 4.62 7.26 28.67
CA HIS A 133 4.17 8.47 27.99
C HIS A 133 4.59 8.40 26.51
N HIS A 134 4.02 7.46 25.75
CA HIS A 134 4.00 7.58 24.30
C HIS A 134 2.98 8.68 23.94
N SER A 135 3.47 9.90 23.78
CA SER A 135 2.72 11.11 23.40
C SER A 135 2.09 11.08 22.00
N GLY A 136 1.96 9.91 21.37
CA GLY A 136 1.33 9.72 20.07
C GLY A 136 0.27 8.62 20.13
N LYS A 137 -0.87 8.84 19.45
CA LYS A 137 -1.86 7.78 19.19
C LYS A 137 -1.13 6.56 18.62
N LYS A 138 -1.42 5.36 19.13
CA LYS A 138 -0.80 4.13 18.61
C LYS A 138 -1.21 3.95 17.15
N THR A 139 -0.34 3.36 16.34
CA THR A 139 -0.57 3.08 14.90
C THR A 139 -1.95 2.45 14.66
N CYS A 140 -2.33 1.45 15.45
CA CYS A 140 -3.64 0.79 15.34
C CYS A 140 -4.83 1.73 15.60
N ASP A 141 -4.67 2.70 16.50
CA ASP A 141 -5.75 3.61 16.88
C ASP A 141 -5.95 4.67 15.79
N ARG A 142 -4.85 5.17 15.20
CA ARG A 142 -4.93 6.08 14.05
C ARG A 142 -5.56 5.41 12.83
N ILE A 143 -5.11 4.22 12.46
CA ILE A 143 -5.67 3.49 11.31
C ILE A 143 -7.16 3.18 11.52
N ALA A 144 -7.55 2.84 12.75
CA ALA A 144 -8.93 2.58 13.12
C ALA A 144 -9.82 3.80 12.86
N GLU A 145 -9.38 4.98 13.31
CA GLU A 145 -10.06 6.26 13.11
C GLU A 145 -10.17 6.63 11.62
N GLU A 146 -9.06 6.55 10.87
CA GLU A 146 -9.02 6.85 9.42
C GLU A 146 -9.99 6.01 8.59
N ASN A 147 -10.24 4.78 9.03
CA ASN A 147 -11.06 3.82 8.30
C ASN A 147 -12.46 3.64 8.90
N GLY A 148 -12.80 4.34 9.99
CA GLY A 148 -14.07 4.22 10.69
C GLY A 148 -14.33 2.83 11.29
N VAL A 149 -13.28 2.17 11.79
CA VAL A 149 -13.35 0.81 12.36
C VAL A 149 -12.80 0.77 13.79
N SER A 150 -13.04 -0.33 14.51
CA SER A 150 -12.45 -0.51 15.85
C SER A 150 -10.96 -0.87 15.77
N ARG A 151 -10.20 -0.53 16.82
CA ARG A 151 -8.83 -1.04 17.04
C ARG A 151 -8.74 -2.56 16.89
N ALA A 152 -9.71 -3.28 17.46
CA ALA A 152 -9.75 -4.75 17.39
C ALA A 152 -9.92 -5.24 15.94
N SER A 153 -10.66 -4.51 15.10
CA SER A 153 -10.80 -4.82 13.67
C SER A 153 -9.45 -4.68 12.94
N VAL A 154 -8.67 -3.64 13.24
CA VAL A 154 -7.32 -3.46 12.66
C VAL A 154 -6.40 -4.62 13.04
N LEU A 155 -6.39 -5.04 14.31
CA LEU A 155 -5.56 -6.16 14.75
C LEU A 155 -6.00 -7.49 14.13
N ARG A 156 -7.30 -7.76 14.03
CA ARG A 156 -7.83 -8.94 13.32
C ARG A 156 -7.53 -8.92 11.82
N ALA A 157 -7.49 -7.74 11.22
CA ALA A 157 -7.09 -7.57 9.83
C ALA A 157 -5.60 -7.89 9.64
N SER A 158 -4.72 -7.42 10.54
CA SER A 158 -3.29 -7.78 10.56
C SER A 158 -3.08 -9.31 10.62
N HIS A 159 -3.75 -10.01 11.54
CA HIS A 159 -3.67 -11.47 11.61
C HIS A 159 -4.16 -12.16 10.33
N TYR A 160 -5.25 -11.68 9.75
CA TYR A 160 -5.79 -12.19 8.49
C TYR A 160 -4.80 -11.99 7.34
N THR A 161 -4.30 -10.76 7.14
CA THR A 161 -3.31 -10.44 6.10
C THR A 161 -2.05 -11.29 6.24
N ARG A 162 -1.54 -11.48 7.46
CA ARG A 162 -0.38 -12.35 7.70
C ARG A 162 -0.68 -13.80 7.31
N GLY A 163 -1.87 -14.30 7.61
CA GLY A 163 -2.31 -15.63 7.19
C GLY A 163 -2.35 -15.77 5.67
N ILE A 164 -2.93 -14.79 4.98
CA ILE A 164 -2.96 -14.75 3.51
C ILE A 164 -1.55 -14.68 2.91
N ASP A 165 -0.69 -13.79 3.41
CA ASP A 165 0.68 -13.64 2.92
C ASP A 165 1.49 -14.95 3.11
N ILE A 166 1.33 -15.65 4.25
CA ILE A 166 1.97 -16.96 4.48
C ILE A 166 1.40 -18.01 3.52
N ALA A 167 0.08 -18.07 3.36
CA ALA A 167 -0.56 -19.03 2.47
C ALA A 167 -0.16 -18.81 1.00
N ASP A 168 -0.07 -17.56 0.55
CA ASP A 168 0.36 -17.20 -0.80
C ASP A 168 1.85 -17.53 -1.04
N ASN A 169 2.70 -17.37 -0.03
CA ASN A 169 4.10 -17.79 -0.11
C ASN A 169 4.25 -19.32 -0.21
N LEU A 170 3.36 -20.09 0.44
CA LEU A 170 3.37 -21.56 0.40
C LEU A 170 2.69 -22.11 -0.87
N SER A 171 1.68 -21.40 -1.36
CA SER A 171 0.87 -21.75 -2.53
C SER A 171 0.50 -20.47 -3.27
N PRO A 172 1.32 -20.04 -4.27
CA PRO A 172 1.09 -18.81 -5.00
C PRO A 172 -0.29 -18.81 -5.67
N GLY A 173 -1.03 -17.70 -5.57
CA GLY A 173 -2.39 -17.58 -6.12
C GLY A 173 -3.46 -17.31 -5.08
N ILE A 174 -3.18 -17.52 -3.79
CA ILE A 174 -4.14 -17.32 -2.70
C ILE A 174 -4.46 -15.85 -2.52
N LYS A 175 -3.46 -14.96 -2.64
CA LYS A 175 -3.68 -13.52 -2.55
C LYS A 175 -4.56 -13.03 -3.70
N GLN A 176 -4.36 -13.55 -4.91
CA GLN A 176 -5.16 -13.19 -6.07
C GLN A 176 -6.64 -13.51 -5.84
N LYS A 177 -6.97 -14.62 -5.15
CA LYS A 177 -8.35 -14.97 -4.79
C LYS A 177 -9.03 -13.99 -3.83
N VAL A 178 -8.25 -13.27 -3.01
CA VAL A 178 -8.79 -12.20 -2.14
C VAL A 178 -9.15 -10.96 -2.97
N PHE A 179 -8.50 -10.79 -4.12
CA PHE A 179 -8.68 -9.64 -4.99
C PHE A 179 -9.51 -9.91 -6.25
N SER A 180 -9.84 -11.17 -6.55
CA SER A 180 -10.72 -11.61 -7.64
C SER A 180 -12.20 -11.45 -7.33
#